data_AF-U1Q8X5-F1
#
_entry.id   AF-U1Q8X5-F1
#
_cell.length_a   1.000
_cell.length_b   1.000
_cell.length_c   1.000
_cell.angle_alpha   90.00
_cell.angle_beta   90.00
_cell.angle_gamma   90.00
#
_symmetry.space_group_name_H-M   'P 1'
#
loop_
_entity.id
_entity.type
_entity.pdbx_description
1 polymer ?
#
loop_
_entity_poly.entity_id
_entity_poly.type
_entity_poly.pdbx_seq_one_letter_code
_entity_poly.pdbx_strand_id
1 'polypeptide(L)'
;MWWRAHSLSRIWVGVATLAIVILVASMIPVPPATPQTDPTGTVDTTTLLHIAGYAALAAGGVVAVARDGWPWRRRSRSVGIGAVAGVVALVALFGVGTELLQATIPWRTFAVAEIGLNAASATGGGLAAMWFYHPVE
;
A
#
# COMPACT_ATOMS: atom_id res chain seq x y z
N MET A 1 26.99 9.57 25.45
CA MET A 1 25.71 9.00 24.96
C MET A 1 25.21 9.87 23.81
N TRP A 2 25.35 9.41 22.56
CA TRP A 2 24.85 10.12 21.39
C TRP A 2 23.47 9.55 21.01
N TRP A 3 22.41 10.11 21.59
CA TRP A 3 21.07 9.94 21.05
C TRP A 3 20.98 10.81 19.79
N ARG A 4 21.28 10.23 18.63
CA ARG A 4 20.84 10.84 17.36
C ARG A 4 19.34 10.72 17.33
N ALA A 5 18.64 11.78 17.74
CA ALA A 5 17.23 11.95 17.44
C ALA A 5 17.10 11.92 15.92
N HIS A 6 16.76 10.77 15.35
CA HIS A 6 16.40 10.69 13.95
C HIS A 6 15.05 11.37 13.86
N SER A 7 15.02 12.62 13.37
CA SER A 7 13.77 13.25 12.99
C SER A 7 13.10 12.35 11.94
N LEU A 8 11.94 11.79 12.25
CA LEU A 8 11.14 11.03 11.29
C LEU A 8 10.88 11.91 10.07
N SER A 9 11.30 11.44 8.89
CA SER A 9 11.05 12.18 7.66
C SER A 9 9.55 12.33 7.43
N ARG A 10 9.13 13.50 6.96
CA ARG A 10 7.72 13.81 6.67
C ARG A 10 7.12 12.81 5.67
N ILE A 11 7.91 12.28 4.73
CA ILE A 11 7.40 11.32 3.74
C ILE A 11 7.09 9.97 4.38
N TRP A 12 7.94 9.49 5.29
CA TRP A 12 7.70 8.26 6.04
C TRP A 12 6.51 8.40 6.99
N VAL A 13 6.33 9.57 7.60
CA VAL A 13 5.11 9.89 8.35
C VAL A 13 3.88 9.80 7.43
N GLY A 14 3.93 10.41 6.24
CA GLY A 14 2.84 10.34 5.27
C GLY A 14 2.50 8.91 4.83
N VAL A 15 3.50 8.09 4.53
CA VAL A 15 3.32 6.66 4.18
C VAL A 15 2.68 5.89 5.33
N ALA A 16 3.16 6.08 6.57
CA ALA A 16 2.60 5.44 7.74
C ALA A 16 1.15 5.89 8.02
N THR A 17 0.87 7.20 7.89
CA THR A 17 -0.49 7.73 8.01
C THR A 17 -1.42 7.13 6.96
N LEU A 18 -0.99 7.03 5.70
CA LEU A 18 -1.79 6.40 4.65
C LEU A 18 -2.09 4.93 4.96
N ALA A 19 -1.10 4.16 5.42
CA ALA A 19 -1.30 2.77 5.83
C ALA A 19 -2.34 2.66 6.97
N ILE A 20 -2.25 3.53 7.98
CA ILE A 20 -3.22 3.56 9.08
C ILE A 20 -4.62 3.90 8.58
N VAL A 21 -4.75 4.90 7.69
CA VAL A 21 -6.04 5.28 7.11
C VAL A 21 -6.66 4.13 6.32
N ILE A 22 -5.88 3.45 5.48
CA ILE A 22 -6.34 2.28 4.73
C ILE A 22 -6.82 1.18 5.69
N LEU A 23 -6.05 0.89 6.74
CA LEU A 23 -6.41 -0.13 7.73
C LEU A 23 -7.73 0.21 8.42
N VAL A 24 -7.85 1.42 8.97
CA VAL A 24 -9.05 1.86 9.70
C VAL A 24 -10.27 1.85 8.78
N ALA A 25 -10.15 2.41 7.57
CA ALA A 25 -11.23 2.41 6.59
C ALA A 25 -11.66 0.99 6.19
N SER A 26 -10.72 0.03 6.13
CA SER A 26 -11.02 -1.37 5.79
C SER A 26 -11.83 -2.10 6.86
N MET A 27 -11.74 -1.66 8.12
CA MET A 27 -12.47 -2.27 9.24
C MET A 27 -13.90 -1.73 9.39
N ILE A 28 -14.18 -0.55 8.84
CA ILE A 28 -15.49 0.09 8.96
C ILE A 28 -16.41 -0.39 7.83
N PRO A 29 -17.64 -0.84 8.13
CA PRO A 29 -18.60 -1.20 7.10
C PRO A 29 -18.96 0.03 6.26
N VAL A 30 -18.88 -0.12 4.94
CA VAL A 30 -19.32 0.90 3.98
C VAL A 30 -20.78 0.58 3.63
N PRO A 31 -21.73 1.50 3.87
CA PRO A 31 -23.10 1.32 3.42
C PRO A 31 -23.13 1.15 1.89
N PRO A 32 -23.91 0.20 1.35
CA PRO A 32 -24.03 0.05 -0.09
C PRO A 32 -24.56 1.35 -0.70
N ALA A 33 -23.81 1.92 -1.64
CA ALA A 33 -24.14 3.21 -2.25
C ALA A 33 -25.40 3.15 -3.14
N THR A 34 -25.87 1.95 -3.50
CA THR A 34 -27.12 1.66 -4.22
C THR A 34 -27.46 0.16 -4.16
N PRO A 35 -28.73 -0.26 -4.25
CA PRO A 35 -29.10 -1.67 -4.43
C PRO A 35 -28.44 -2.23 -5.69
N GLN A 36 -27.56 -3.22 -5.49
CA GLN A 36 -26.76 -3.85 -6.52
C GLN A 36 -27.68 -4.64 -7.46
N THR A 37 -28.07 -4.03 -8.58
CA THR A 37 -28.99 -4.61 -9.57
C THR A 37 -28.41 -4.64 -10.97
N ASP A 38 -27.11 -4.44 -11.16
CA ASP A 38 -26.51 -4.42 -12.50
C ASP A 38 -25.84 -5.75 -12.87
N PRO A 39 -26.32 -6.47 -13.91
CA PRO A 39 -25.71 -7.70 -14.43
C PRO A 39 -24.36 -7.48 -15.14
N THR A 40 -23.92 -6.23 -15.32
CA THR A 40 -22.70 -5.88 -16.08
C THR A 40 -21.40 -5.91 -15.28
N GLY A 41 -21.44 -6.20 -13.97
CA GLY A 41 -20.23 -6.47 -13.18
C GLY A 41 -19.44 -5.22 -12.78
N THR A 42 -20.10 -4.17 -12.29
CA THR A 42 -19.43 -3.02 -11.68
C THR A 42 -18.54 -3.47 -10.52
N VAL A 43 -17.25 -3.12 -10.57
CA VAL A 43 -16.30 -3.34 -9.47
C VAL A 43 -16.80 -2.61 -8.23
N ASP A 44 -16.82 -3.29 -7.08
CA ASP A 44 -17.31 -2.69 -5.85
C ASP A 44 -16.48 -1.45 -5.48
N THR A 45 -17.14 -0.44 -4.89
CA THR A 45 -16.47 0.80 -4.49
C THR A 45 -15.35 0.53 -3.50
N THR A 46 -15.52 -0.46 -2.62
CA THR A 46 -14.49 -0.83 -1.65
C THR A 46 -13.26 -1.44 -2.32
N THR A 47 -13.45 -2.30 -3.32
CA THR A 47 -12.37 -2.85 -4.16
C THR A 47 -11.61 -1.73 -4.91
N LEU A 48 -12.31 -0.74 -5.47
CA LEU A 48 -11.67 0.40 -6.14
C LEU A 48 -10.81 1.22 -5.17
N LEU A 49 -11.31 1.47 -3.95
CA LEU A 49 -10.57 2.17 -2.90
C LEU A 49 -9.33 1.38 -2.45
N HIS A 50 -9.42 0.05 -2.39
CA HIS A 50 -8.28 -0.81 -2.13
C HIS A 50 -7.25 -0.70 -3.26
N ILE A 51 -7.66 -0.87 -4.52
CA ILE A 51 -6.75 -0.71 -5.67
C ILE A 51 -6.02 0.64 -5.61
N ALA A 52 -6.75 1.74 -5.41
CA ALA A 52 -6.15 3.08 -5.33
C ALA A 52 -5.24 3.23 -4.11
N GLY A 53 -5.68 2.77 -2.94
CA GLY A 53 -4.94 2.88 -1.68
C GLY A 53 -3.63 2.11 -1.69
N TYR A 54 -3.65 0.86 -2.13
CA TYR A 54 -2.46 0.00 -2.19
C TYR A 54 -1.47 0.44 -3.27
N ALA A 55 -1.96 0.90 -4.43
CA ALA A 55 -1.12 1.52 -5.45
C ALA A 55 -0.44 2.79 -4.92
N ALA A 56 -1.20 3.68 -4.26
CA ALA A 56 -0.65 4.90 -3.67
C ALA A 56 0.34 4.62 -2.53
N LEU A 57 0.06 3.61 -1.69
CA LEU A 57 0.94 3.22 -0.59
C LEU A 57 2.27 2.67 -1.11
N ALA A 58 2.23 1.80 -2.12
CA ALA A 58 3.44 1.28 -2.76
C ALA A 58 4.23 2.38 -3.47
N ALA A 59 3.55 3.26 -4.23
CA ALA A 59 4.18 4.40 -4.87
C ALA A 59 4.88 5.31 -3.84
N GLY A 60 4.16 5.69 -2.78
CA GLY A 60 4.69 6.53 -1.71
C GLY A 60 5.88 5.88 -0.99
N GLY A 61 5.83 4.57 -0.75
CA GLY A 61 6.95 3.80 -0.19
C GLY A 61 8.18 3.81 -1.10
N VAL A 62 7.99 3.63 -2.42
CA VAL A 62 9.09 3.73 -3.39
C VAL A 62 9.69 5.13 -3.40
N VAL A 63 8.86 6.19 -3.38
CA VAL A 63 9.36 7.58 -3.31
C VAL A 63 10.12 7.83 -2.00
N ALA A 64 9.62 7.31 -0.87
CA ALA A 64 10.28 7.44 0.42
C ALA A 64 11.66 6.78 0.41
N VAL A 65 11.74 5.55 -0.12
CA VAL A 65 13.01 4.84 -0.30
C VAL A 65 13.95 5.59 -1.26
N ALA A 66 13.44 6.15 -2.35
CA ALA A 66 14.23 6.94 -3.30
C ALA A 66 14.88 8.17 -2.65
N ARG A 67 14.11 8.90 -1.84
CA ARG A 67 14.54 10.19 -1.26
C ARG A 67 15.40 10.00 -0.02
N ASP A 68 14.98 9.13 0.88
CA ASP A 68 15.53 9.02 2.23
C ASP A 68 16.29 7.72 2.46
N GLY A 69 16.18 6.75 1.56
CA GLY A 69 16.67 5.39 1.75
C GLY A 69 15.75 4.57 2.64
N TRP A 70 16.08 3.29 2.79
CA TRP A 70 15.41 2.41 3.74
C TRP A 70 15.79 2.79 5.18
N PRO A 71 14.86 2.76 6.15
CA PRO A 71 15.15 3.10 7.55
C PRO A 71 16.28 2.26 8.17
N TRP A 72 16.47 1.03 7.68
CA TRP A 72 17.44 0.05 8.19
C TRP A 72 18.68 -0.14 7.29
N ARG A 73 18.85 0.62 6.21
CA ARG A 73 19.99 0.50 5.29
C ARG A 73 20.62 1.86 4.98
N ARG A 74 21.90 1.86 4.63
CA ARG A 74 22.59 3.09 4.19
C ARG A 74 21.95 3.62 2.91
N ARG A 75 21.87 4.95 2.80
CA ARG A 75 21.26 5.71 1.70
C ARG A 75 21.85 5.29 0.36
N SER A 76 21.00 4.77 -0.54
CA SER A 76 21.29 4.64 -1.97
C SER A 76 20.42 5.66 -2.69
N ARG A 77 21.00 6.48 -3.57
CA ARG A 77 20.26 7.51 -4.34
C ARG A 77 19.48 6.93 -5.53
N SER A 78 19.74 5.67 -5.89
CA SER A 78 19.09 4.97 -7.00
C SER A 78 18.10 3.92 -6.47
N VAL A 79 16.88 3.94 -7.02
CA VAL A 79 15.87 2.91 -6.77
C VAL A 79 16.07 1.78 -7.77
N GLY A 80 16.72 0.72 -7.34
CA GLY A 80 16.79 -0.53 -8.11
C GLY A 80 15.51 -1.35 -7.99
N ILE A 81 15.32 -2.30 -8.92
CA ILE A 81 14.20 -3.26 -8.92
C ILE A 81 14.00 -3.94 -7.57
N GLY A 82 15.10 -4.27 -6.87
CA GLY A 82 15.03 -4.88 -5.54
C GLY A 82 14.38 -4.00 -4.46
N ALA A 83 14.52 -2.67 -4.55
CA ALA A 83 13.86 -1.75 -3.63
C ALA A 83 12.35 -1.73 -3.88
N VAL A 84 11.94 -1.70 -5.15
CA VAL A 84 10.53 -1.75 -5.55
C VAL A 84 9.91 -3.08 -5.13
N ALA A 85 10.56 -4.20 -5.44
CA ALA A 85 10.10 -5.52 -5.04
C ALA A 85 9.93 -5.62 -3.51
N GLY A 86 10.87 -5.06 -2.73
CA GLY A 86 10.75 -5.00 -1.27
C GLY A 86 9.55 -4.19 -0.78
N VAL A 87 9.30 -3.01 -1.35
CA VAL A 87 8.12 -2.19 -1.00
C VAL A 87 6.83 -2.91 -1.39
N VAL A 88 6.76 -3.45 -2.61
CA VAL A 88 5.59 -4.20 -3.09
C VAL A 88 5.30 -5.39 -2.19
N ALA A 89 6.33 -6.16 -1.79
CA ALA A 89 6.17 -7.28 -0.88
C ALA A 89 5.64 -6.84 0.50
N LEU A 90 6.15 -5.74 1.06
CA LEU A 90 5.65 -5.21 2.34
C LEU A 90 4.19 -4.77 2.25
N VAL A 91 3.82 -4.08 1.17
CA VAL A 91 2.44 -3.62 0.95
C VAL A 91 1.50 -4.79 0.68
N ALA A 92 1.93 -5.82 -0.05
CA ALA A 92 1.16 -7.04 -0.24
C ALA A 92 0.95 -7.80 1.09
N LEU A 93 1.99 -7.91 1.93
CA LEU A 93 1.89 -8.50 3.26
C LEU A 93 0.95 -7.70 4.18
N PHE A 94 0.97 -6.37 4.07
CA PHE A 94 0.02 -5.51 4.76
C PHE A 94 -1.43 -5.81 4.32
N GLY A 95 -1.65 -6.08 3.02
CA GLY A 95 -2.94 -6.51 2.49
C GLY A 95 -3.41 -7.86 3.03
N VAL A 96 -2.52 -8.86 3.03
CA VAL A 96 -2.79 -10.16 3.66
C VAL A 96 -3.15 -10.01 5.14
N GLY A 97 -2.38 -9.19 5.89
CA GLY A 97 -2.66 -8.93 7.30
C GLY A 97 -4.02 -8.25 7.53
N THR A 98 -4.39 -7.33 6.65
CA THR A 98 -5.70 -6.65 6.70
C THR A 98 -6.85 -7.63 6.49
N GLU A 99 -6.74 -8.53 5.49
CA GLU A 99 -7.74 -9.58 5.23
C GLU A 99 -7.85 -10.59 6.38
N LEU A 100 -6.72 -10.99 6.97
CA LEU A 100 -6.71 -11.87 8.15
C LEU A 100 -7.39 -11.21 9.36
N LEU A 101 -7.19 -9.91 9.57
CA LEU A 101 -7.89 -9.15 10.62
C LEU A 101 -9.39 -9.06 10.31
N GLN A 102 -9.76 -8.78 9.06
CA GLN A 102 -11.16 -8.74 8.64
C GLN A 102 -11.86 -10.11 8.81
N ALA A 103 -11.14 -11.22 8.64
CA ALA A 103 -11.70 -12.57 8.88
C ALA A 103 -12.13 -12.81 10.34
N THR A 104 -11.68 -11.98 11.29
CA THR A 104 -12.15 -12.03 12.68
C THR A 104 -13.46 -11.26 12.92
N ILE A 105 -13.92 -10.50 11.93
CA ILE A 105 -15.12 -9.67 12.01
C ILE A 105 -16.34 -10.49 11.53
N PRO A 106 -17.39 -10.69 12.34
CA PRO A 106 -18.49 -11.61 12.02
C PRO A 106 -19.23 -11.34 10.70
N TRP A 107 -19.26 -10.09 10.25
CA TRP A 107 -19.95 -9.67 9.01
C TRP A 107 -19.01 -9.53 7.81
N ARG A 108 -17.77 -10.01 7.91
CA ARG A 108 -16.78 -10.02 6.83
C ARG A 108 -16.37 -11.46 6.52
N THR A 109 -16.12 -11.71 5.24
CA THR A 109 -15.58 -12.98 4.74
C THR A 109 -14.18 -12.76 4.20
N PHE A 110 -13.28 -13.70 4.47
CA PHE A 110 -11.93 -13.68 3.91
C PHE A 110 -11.97 -13.76 2.38
N ALA A 111 -11.36 -12.78 1.69
CA ALA A 111 -11.42 -12.68 0.24
C ALA A 111 -10.03 -12.86 -0.40
N VAL A 112 -9.74 -14.08 -0.89
CA VAL A 112 -8.47 -14.38 -1.59
C VAL A 112 -8.27 -13.50 -2.83
N ALA A 113 -9.36 -13.17 -3.54
CA ALA A 113 -9.31 -12.30 -4.71
C ALA A 113 -8.81 -10.88 -4.36
N GLU A 114 -9.21 -10.35 -3.21
CA GLU A 114 -8.77 -9.02 -2.74
C GLU A 114 -7.28 -9.01 -2.38
N ILE A 115 -6.75 -10.11 -1.83
CA ILE A 115 -5.29 -10.26 -1.63
C ILE A 115 -4.55 -10.11 -2.96
N GLY A 116 -5.02 -10.79 -4.00
CA GLY A 116 -4.44 -10.72 -5.35
C GLY A 116 -4.51 -9.31 -5.93
N LEU A 117 -5.65 -8.63 -5.81
CA LEU A 117 -5.84 -7.26 -6.28
C LEU A 117 -4.98 -6.25 -5.52
N ASN A 118 -4.84 -6.40 -4.21
CA ASN A 118 -3.97 -5.56 -3.39
C ASN A 118 -2.48 -5.74 -3.78
N ALA A 119 -2.04 -6.96 -4.05
CA ALA A 119 -0.69 -7.22 -4.54
C ALA A 119 -0.46 -6.66 -5.97
N ALA A 120 -1.43 -6.84 -6.87
CA ALA A 120 -1.36 -6.35 -8.24
C ALA A 120 -1.34 -4.81 -8.30
N SER A 121 -2.20 -4.15 -7.54
CA SER A 121 -2.24 -2.69 -7.43
C SER A 121 -0.97 -2.11 -6.80
N ALA A 122 -0.44 -2.74 -5.74
CA ALA A 122 0.85 -2.38 -5.16
C ALA A 122 1.99 -2.48 -6.20
N THR A 123 1.99 -3.54 -7.00
CA THR A 123 2.95 -3.72 -8.09
C THR A 123 2.84 -2.59 -9.11
N GLY A 124 1.62 -2.28 -9.57
CA GLY A 124 1.37 -1.18 -10.50
C GLY A 124 1.85 0.18 -9.97
N GLY A 125 1.50 0.51 -8.73
CA GLY A 125 1.92 1.76 -8.08
C GLY A 125 3.43 1.84 -7.85
N GLY A 126 4.06 0.75 -7.42
CA GLY A 126 5.50 0.67 -7.22
C GLY A 126 6.29 0.83 -8.53
N LEU A 127 5.86 0.16 -9.61
CA LEU A 127 6.47 0.29 -10.93
C LEU A 127 6.25 1.68 -11.53
N ALA A 128 5.04 2.25 -11.39
CA ALA A 128 4.76 3.60 -11.83
C ALA A 128 5.64 4.63 -11.13
N ALA A 129 5.85 4.49 -9.81
CA ALA A 129 6.78 5.34 -9.08
C ALA A 129 8.22 5.12 -9.55
N MET A 130 8.66 3.87 -9.73
CA MET A 130 10.00 3.56 -10.22
C MET A 130 10.30 4.25 -11.55
N TRP A 131 9.34 4.33 -12.48
CA TRP A 131 9.52 5.02 -13.76
C TRP A 131 10.05 6.46 -13.59
N PHE A 132 9.60 7.18 -12.56
CA PHE A 132 10.04 8.55 -12.27
C PHE A 132 11.35 8.64 -11.48
N TYR A 133 11.82 7.54 -10.88
CA TYR A 133 13.01 7.49 -10.02
C TYR A 133 14.07 6.47 -10.49
N HIS A 134 13.98 6.03 -11.75
CA HIS A 134 14.98 5.17 -12.35
C HIS A 134 16.33 5.93 -12.43
N PRO A 135 17.47 5.26 -12.21
CA PRO A 135 18.76 5.85 -12.54
C PRO A 135 18.82 6.05 -14.06
N VAL A 136 18.95 7.30 -14.50
CA VAL A 136 19.46 7.57 -15.85
C VAL A 136 20.89 7.04 -15.87
N GLU A 137 21.16 6.09 -16.76
CA GLU A 137 22.51 5.53 -16.96
C GLU A 137 23.54 6.61 -17.33
#